data_AF-A0A1S9TIZ2-F1
#
_entry.id   AF-A0A1S9TIZ2-F1
#
_cell.length_a   1.000
_cell.length_b   1.000
_cell.length_c   1.000
_cell.angle_alpha   90.00
_cell.angle_beta   90.00
_cell.angle_gamma   90.00
#
_symmetry.space_group_name_H-M   'P 1'
#
loop_
_entity.id
_entity.type
_entity.pdbx_description
1 polymer ?
#
loop_
_entity_poly.entity_id
_entity_poly.type
_entity_poly.pdbx_seq_one_letter_code
_entity_poly.pdbx_strand_id
1 'polypeptide(L)'
;MKVLKPRQYRREHEMVQTGNRHPLQFEGAMQSAATIDDPEQVQSSVVFCSMVHVPQGFVYVPKGTRKFAYSLSGLSIVKETCQKTIMVNNCGPVDVTLNLLKVVGSIPYLVNAQVQGECGERYGASQRRDNQIELGHTGYIPVNMVLKFSVASLPDYQIEEKNIVISVLDVVPVQEQANQFLQFTGTLTFQNIP
;
A
#
# COMPACT_ATOMS: atom_id res chain seq x y z
N MET A 1 -6.96 87.99 4.20
CA MET A 1 -8.18 87.76 3.41
C MET A 1 -8.40 86.25 3.30
N LYS A 2 -9.53 85.78 3.87
CA LYS A 2 -10.24 84.48 3.80
C LYS A 2 -9.48 83.12 3.81
N VAL A 3 -9.94 82.32 4.77
CA VAL A 3 -9.73 80.89 5.10
C VAL A 3 -10.44 79.97 4.09
N LEU A 4 -9.97 78.71 3.92
CA LEU A 4 -10.77 77.45 3.97
C LEU A 4 -10.04 76.21 3.40
N LYS A 5 -9.89 75.18 4.23
CA LYS A 5 -10.04 73.75 3.85
C LYS A 5 -11.43 73.32 4.36
N PRO A 6 -12.16 72.38 3.71
CA PRO A 6 -12.15 71.01 4.23
C PRO A 6 -12.40 69.89 3.19
N ARG A 7 -12.35 68.64 3.69
CA ARG A 7 -12.55 67.34 3.03
C ARG A 7 -14.02 67.07 2.65
N GLN A 8 -14.26 66.09 1.76
CA GLN A 8 -14.94 64.79 1.98
C GLN A 8 -15.91 64.30 0.86
N TYR A 9 -15.81 62.98 0.58
CA TYR A 9 -16.85 61.96 0.30
C TYR A 9 -17.53 61.74 -1.08
N ARG A 10 -17.36 60.46 -1.52
CA ARG A 10 -18.34 59.45 -2.03
C ARG A 10 -18.85 59.49 -3.49
N ARG A 11 -18.45 58.43 -4.25
CA ARG A 11 -19.25 57.40 -4.98
C ARG A 11 -20.42 57.93 -5.86
N GLU A 12 -20.54 57.67 -7.16
CA GLU A 12 -20.86 56.37 -7.79
C GLU A 12 -20.74 56.40 -9.34
N HIS A 13 -20.30 55.28 -9.91
CA HIS A 13 -20.79 54.57 -11.11
C HIS A 13 -20.82 55.28 -12.48
N GLU A 14 -19.97 54.81 -13.40
CA GLU A 14 -20.39 54.18 -14.67
C GLU A 14 -19.15 53.80 -15.49
N MET A 15 -18.93 52.50 -15.73
CA MET A 15 -18.40 52.00 -17.00
C MET A 15 -18.97 50.60 -17.24
N VAL A 16 -19.76 50.50 -18.31
CA VAL A 16 -20.29 49.29 -18.90
C VAL A 16 -19.24 48.70 -19.85
N GLN A 17 -19.37 47.39 -20.12
CA GLN A 17 -18.78 46.58 -21.21
C GLN A 17 -17.63 45.66 -20.79
N THR A 18 -17.92 44.40 -20.43
CA THR A 18 -18.10 43.19 -21.28
C THR A 18 -16.78 42.59 -21.77
N GLY A 19 -16.50 41.35 -21.34
CA GLY A 19 -15.52 40.49 -22.01
C GLY A 19 -14.89 39.44 -21.09
N ASN A 20 -15.33 38.19 -21.23
CA ASN A 20 -14.69 36.95 -20.77
C ASN A 20 -14.34 36.78 -19.29
N ARG A 21 -15.21 36.02 -18.60
CA ARG A 21 -14.83 35.19 -17.46
C ARG A 21 -13.92 34.06 -17.96
N HIS A 22 -12.62 34.14 -17.68
CA HIS A 22 -11.82 32.95 -17.45
C HIS A 22 -11.70 32.79 -15.94
N PRO A 23 -12.06 31.63 -15.35
CA PRO A 23 -11.78 31.39 -13.95
C PRO A 23 -10.26 31.42 -13.79
N LEU A 24 -9.78 32.29 -12.91
CA LEU A 24 -8.47 32.14 -12.29
C LEU A 24 -8.46 30.78 -11.58
N GLN A 25 -8.02 29.74 -12.28
CA GLN A 25 -7.59 28.51 -11.65
C GLN A 25 -6.33 28.85 -10.87
N PHE A 26 -6.50 29.13 -9.58
CA PHE A 26 -5.45 28.91 -8.60
C PHE A 26 -5.22 27.39 -8.54
N GLU A 27 -4.54 26.85 -9.55
CA GLU A 27 -4.02 25.50 -9.53
C GLU A 27 -2.67 25.56 -8.81
N GLY A 28 -2.75 25.60 -7.48
CA GLY A 28 -1.62 25.41 -6.59
C GLY A 28 -1.15 23.96 -6.63
N ALA A 29 -0.81 23.44 -7.80
CA ALA A 29 0.10 22.32 -7.90
C ALA A 29 1.50 22.91 -7.65
N MET A 30 1.98 22.84 -6.40
CA MET A 30 3.39 23.08 -6.12
C MET A 30 4.19 22.06 -6.92
N GLN A 31 4.66 22.46 -8.10
CA GLN A 31 5.67 21.73 -8.85
C GLN A 31 6.92 21.71 -7.96
N SER A 32 7.36 20.52 -7.55
CA SER A 32 8.58 20.38 -6.76
C SER A 32 9.75 20.97 -7.56
N ALA A 33 10.56 21.81 -6.91
CA ALA A 33 11.72 22.45 -7.52
C ALA A 33 12.90 21.47 -7.74
N ALA A 34 12.72 20.20 -7.39
CA ALA A 34 13.73 19.16 -7.53
C ALA A 34 13.13 17.78 -7.82
N THR A 35 13.88 16.96 -8.53
CA THR A 35 13.59 15.53 -8.79
C THR A 35 14.72 14.65 -8.23
N ILE A 36 14.35 13.44 -7.78
CA ILE A 36 15.27 12.43 -7.24
C ILE A 36 15.37 11.28 -8.24
N ASP A 37 16.57 11.02 -8.78
CA ASP A 37 16.86 9.83 -9.59
C ASP A 37 17.59 8.81 -8.70
N ASP A 38 16.87 7.83 -8.13
CA ASP A 38 17.47 6.83 -7.23
C ASP A 38 16.82 5.44 -7.37
N PRO A 39 17.60 4.34 -7.37
CA PRO A 39 17.09 2.96 -7.29
C PRO A 39 16.31 2.64 -5.99
N GLU A 40 16.64 3.22 -4.83
CA GLU A 40 15.87 3.04 -3.59
C GLU A 40 14.65 3.97 -3.61
N GLN A 41 13.55 3.46 -4.15
CA GLN A 41 12.26 4.12 -4.15
C GLN A 41 11.48 3.81 -2.87
N VAL A 42 10.63 4.76 -2.47
CA VAL A 42 9.66 4.50 -1.40
C VAL A 42 8.70 3.42 -1.87
N GLN A 43 8.69 2.30 -1.15
CA GLN A 43 7.79 1.19 -1.42
C GLN A 43 7.03 0.87 -0.13
N SER A 44 5.71 0.85 -0.24
CA SER A 44 4.83 0.56 0.89
C SER A 44 4.14 -0.79 0.78
N SER A 45 4.38 -1.56 -0.28
CA SER A 45 3.67 -2.83 -0.51
C SER A 45 4.62 -3.98 -0.81
N VAL A 46 4.32 -5.16 -0.29
CA VAL A 46 4.99 -6.42 -0.63
C VAL A 46 3.96 -7.41 -1.15
N VAL A 47 4.35 -8.15 -2.20
CA VAL A 47 3.53 -9.21 -2.79
C VAL A 47 4.05 -10.55 -2.30
N PHE A 48 3.15 -11.48 -1.99
CA PHE A 48 3.48 -12.87 -1.72
C PHE A 48 2.77 -13.80 -2.69
N CYS A 49 3.42 -14.92 -2.97
CA CYS A 49 2.90 -15.99 -3.81
C CYS A 49 3.35 -17.32 -3.23
N SER A 50 2.41 -18.22 -2.95
CA SER A 50 2.71 -19.58 -2.51
C SER A 50 1.84 -20.60 -3.24
N MET A 51 2.37 -21.80 -3.39
CA MET A 51 1.67 -22.92 -4.00
C MET A 51 1.57 -24.07 -3.01
N VAL A 52 0.43 -24.73 -3.02
CA VAL A 52 0.19 -25.92 -2.22
C VAL A 52 -0.43 -27.00 -3.10
N HIS A 53 0.05 -28.22 -2.92
CA HIS A 53 -0.44 -29.37 -3.67
C HIS A 53 -1.86 -29.74 -3.22
N VAL A 54 -2.75 -29.96 -4.18
CA VAL A 54 -4.10 -30.49 -3.93
C VAL A 54 -4.01 -32.01 -3.96
N PRO A 55 -4.37 -32.71 -2.86
CA PRO A 55 -4.37 -34.17 -2.83
C PRO A 55 -5.24 -34.76 -3.94
N GLN A 56 -4.83 -35.92 -4.46
CA GLN A 56 -5.60 -36.65 -5.45
C GLN A 56 -7.01 -36.97 -4.92
N GLY A 57 -8.02 -36.83 -5.78
CA GLY A 57 -9.43 -37.03 -5.42
C GLY A 57 -10.08 -35.83 -4.74
N PHE A 58 -9.40 -34.68 -4.66
CA PHE A 58 -9.95 -33.42 -4.20
C PHE A 58 -9.98 -32.36 -5.31
N VAL A 59 -10.98 -31.49 -5.25
CA VAL A 59 -11.12 -30.34 -6.15
C VAL A 59 -11.28 -29.04 -5.35
N TYR A 60 -10.77 -27.94 -5.89
CA TYR A 60 -10.95 -26.62 -5.30
C TYR A 60 -12.44 -26.25 -5.19
N VAL A 61 -12.83 -25.62 -4.09
CA VAL A 61 -14.18 -25.06 -3.91
C VAL A 61 -14.11 -23.53 -4.07
N PRO A 62 -14.49 -22.97 -5.23
CA PRO A 62 -14.58 -21.52 -5.40
C PRO A 62 -15.54 -20.93 -4.37
N LYS A 63 -15.18 -19.77 -3.81
CA LYS A 63 -15.95 -19.07 -2.74
C LYS A 63 -16.10 -19.86 -1.44
N GLY A 64 -15.34 -20.95 -1.25
CA GLY A 64 -15.18 -21.58 0.06
C GLY A 64 -14.54 -20.62 1.07
N THR A 65 -14.57 -20.99 2.35
CA THR A 65 -13.93 -20.20 3.41
C THR A 65 -12.44 -20.05 3.14
N ARG A 66 -11.95 -18.81 3.30
CA ARG A 66 -10.53 -18.46 3.21
C ARG A 66 -10.15 -17.70 4.46
N LYS A 67 -9.03 -18.05 5.06
CA LYS A 67 -8.46 -17.41 6.23
C LYS A 67 -7.01 -17.08 5.92
N PHE A 68 -6.60 -15.90 6.37
CA PHE A 68 -5.22 -15.46 6.33
C PHE A 68 -4.87 -14.92 7.71
N ALA A 69 -3.82 -15.48 8.30
CA ALA A 69 -3.27 -15.06 9.57
C ALA A 69 -1.80 -14.73 9.38
N TYR A 70 -1.30 -13.72 10.10
CA TYR A 70 0.08 -13.27 10.01
C TYR A 70 0.57 -12.76 11.36
N SER A 71 1.88 -12.64 11.52
CA SER A 71 2.48 -12.00 12.70
C SER A 71 3.54 -10.99 12.28
N LEU A 72 3.56 -9.85 12.98
CA LEU A 72 4.56 -8.79 12.78
C LEU A 72 5.80 -8.94 13.66
N SER A 73 5.86 -10.00 14.48
CA SER A 73 6.96 -10.25 15.42
C SER A 73 8.33 -10.38 14.75
N GLY A 74 8.37 -10.78 13.48
CA GLY A 74 9.60 -10.89 12.69
C GLY A 74 10.02 -9.60 11.98
N LEU A 75 9.34 -8.47 12.21
CA LEU A 75 9.68 -7.18 11.60
C LEU A 75 10.47 -6.29 12.56
N SER A 76 11.33 -5.47 11.97
CA SER A 76 12.08 -4.43 12.67
C SER A 76 12.03 -3.13 11.89
N ILE A 77 11.90 -2.02 12.62
CA ILE A 77 12.06 -0.67 12.08
C ILE A 77 13.52 -0.28 12.22
N VAL A 78 14.11 0.17 11.11
CA VAL A 78 15.49 0.67 11.06
C VAL A 78 15.47 2.12 10.63
N LYS A 79 16.21 2.96 11.36
CA LYS A 79 16.47 4.34 11.01
C LYS A 79 17.90 4.46 10.54
N GLU A 80 18.10 4.93 9.31
CA GLU A 80 19.42 5.09 8.70
C GLU A 80 19.56 6.49 8.10
N THR A 81 20.76 6.85 7.67
CA THR A 81 20.98 8.04 6.84
C THR A 81 21.56 7.61 5.50
N CYS A 82 21.13 8.23 4.40
CA CYS A 82 21.75 8.05 3.09
C CYS A 82 22.00 9.40 2.43
N GLN A 83 22.93 9.43 1.48
CA GLN A 83 23.07 10.56 0.57
C GLN A 83 22.27 10.29 -0.69
N LYS A 84 21.53 11.29 -1.16
CA LYS A 84 20.88 11.30 -2.47
C LYS A 84 21.27 12.54 -3.24
N THR A 85 21.45 12.40 -4.54
CA THR A 85 21.64 13.54 -5.43
C THR A 85 20.27 14.00 -5.93
N ILE A 86 19.97 15.28 -5.78
CA ILE A 86 18.75 15.90 -6.29
C ILE A 86 19.10 16.93 -7.36
N MET A 87 18.28 17.03 -8.39
CA MET A 87 18.44 18.04 -9.44
C MET A 87 17.71 19.31 -9.03
N VAL A 88 18.44 20.39 -8.76
CA VAL A 88 17.83 21.68 -8.39
C VAL A 88 17.82 22.60 -9.60
N ASN A 89 16.64 23.12 -9.95
CA ASN A 89 16.50 24.09 -11.04
C ASN A 89 17.45 25.28 -10.85
N ASN A 90 18.23 25.59 -11.89
CA ASN A 90 19.23 26.67 -11.92
C ASN A 90 20.46 26.49 -10.99
N CYS A 91 20.59 25.37 -10.28
CA CYS A 91 21.75 25.07 -9.42
C CYS A 91 22.48 23.78 -9.80
N GLY A 92 21.85 22.89 -10.58
CA GLY A 92 22.45 21.61 -10.97
C GLY A 92 22.27 20.51 -9.90
N PRO A 93 23.04 19.41 -9.97
CA PRO A 93 22.97 18.31 -9.01
C PRO A 93 23.50 18.74 -7.64
N VAL A 94 22.77 18.40 -6.58
CA VAL A 94 23.15 18.68 -5.19
C VAL A 94 23.00 17.41 -4.36
N ASP A 95 24.03 17.06 -3.61
CA ASP A 95 23.97 15.93 -2.66
C ASP A 95 23.32 16.37 -1.35
N VAL A 96 22.28 15.65 -0.95
CA VAL A 96 21.56 15.85 0.32
C VAL A 96 21.66 14.60 1.17
N THR A 97 21.90 14.78 2.47
CA THR A 97 21.80 13.69 3.45
C THR A 97 20.36 13.61 3.95
N LEU A 98 19.73 12.45 3.79
CA LEU A 98 18.35 12.17 4.19
C LEU A 98 18.34 11.12 5.29
N ASN A 99 17.36 11.21 6.18
CA ASN A 99 16.99 10.16 7.11
C ASN A 99 16.03 9.18 6.43
N LEU A 100 16.23 7.89 6.67
CA LEU A 100 15.48 6.79 6.08
C LEU A 100 14.75 6.04 7.17
N LEU A 101 13.48 5.76 6.94
CA LEU A 101 12.71 4.82 7.73
C LEU A 101 12.54 3.55 6.91
N LYS A 102 13.14 2.44 7.36
CA LYS A 102 13.07 1.15 6.70
C LYS A 102 12.34 0.15 7.58
N VAL A 103 11.66 -0.79 6.92
CA VAL A 103 11.19 -2.02 7.56
C VAL A 103 11.97 -3.18 6.97
N VAL A 104 12.52 -4.01 7.85
CA VAL A 104 13.30 -5.19 7.51
C VAL A 104 12.83 -6.40 8.31
N GLY A 105 12.99 -7.59 7.75
CA GLY A 105 12.70 -8.85 8.43
C GLY A 105 11.79 -9.76 7.61
N SER A 106 10.93 -10.51 8.29
CA SER A 106 9.98 -11.41 7.62
C SER A 106 8.65 -11.48 8.35
N ILE A 107 7.55 -11.52 7.59
CA ILE A 107 6.20 -11.74 8.11
C ILE A 107 5.86 -13.21 7.95
N PRO A 108 5.87 -14.03 9.02
CA PRO A 108 5.30 -15.36 8.97
C PRO A 108 3.78 -15.27 8.74
N TYR A 109 3.25 -16.14 7.89
CA TYR A 109 1.83 -16.20 7.59
C TYR A 109 1.31 -17.63 7.45
N LEU A 110 0.01 -17.78 7.66
CA LEU A 110 -0.77 -18.98 7.38
C LEU A 110 -1.95 -18.59 6.49
N VAL A 111 -2.14 -19.33 5.42
CA VAL A 111 -3.28 -19.16 4.51
C VAL A 111 -3.97 -20.50 4.29
N ASN A 112 -5.29 -20.50 4.13
CA ASN A 112 -6.03 -21.71 3.78
C ASN A 112 -7.05 -21.50 2.65
N ALA A 113 -7.43 -22.61 2.04
CA ALA A 113 -8.53 -22.70 1.10
C ALA A 113 -9.28 -24.01 1.29
N GLN A 114 -10.57 -24.00 0.97
CA GLN A 114 -11.39 -25.20 1.03
C GLN A 114 -11.26 -26.04 -0.24
N VAL A 115 -11.09 -27.35 -0.06
CA VAL A 115 -11.16 -28.35 -1.13
C VAL A 115 -12.21 -29.41 -0.79
N GLN A 116 -12.76 -30.06 -1.80
CA GLN A 116 -13.82 -31.06 -1.66
C GLN A 116 -13.40 -32.38 -2.29
N GLY A 117 -13.52 -33.47 -1.53
CA GLY A 117 -13.22 -34.82 -2.00
C GLY A 117 -14.35 -35.44 -2.83
N GLU A 118 -14.04 -36.42 -3.66
CA GLU A 118 -15.03 -37.14 -4.48
C GLU A 118 -16.00 -38.01 -3.63
N CYS A 119 -15.50 -38.53 -2.51
CA CYS A 119 -16.27 -39.36 -1.56
C CYS A 119 -16.50 -38.64 -0.22
N GLY A 120 -17.67 -38.84 0.37
CA GLY A 120 -18.05 -38.29 1.67
C GLY A 120 -19.29 -38.96 2.21
N GLU A 121 -19.21 -39.51 3.41
CA GLU A 121 -20.38 -40.06 4.09
C GLU A 121 -21.27 -38.93 4.63
N ARG A 122 -22.56 -39.21 4.73
CA ARG A 122 -23.51 -38.32 5.40
C ARG A 122 -23.59 -38.77 6.85
N TYR A 123 -23.16 -37.94 7.79
CA TYR A 123 -23.36 -38.21 9.21
C TYR A 123 -24.62 -37.48 9.69
N GLY A 124 -25.60 -38.23 10.21
CA GLY A 124 -26.83 -37.67 10.79
C GLY A 124 -27.83 -37.07 9.78
N ALA A 125 -28.62 -36.08 10.23
CA ALA A 125 -29.73 -35.49 9.46
C ALA A 125 -29.30 -34.37 8.48
N SER A 126 -28.01 -34.09 8.33
CA SER A 126 -27.54 -33.04 7.43
C SER A 126 -27.55 -33.48 5.97
N GLN A 127 -28.10 -32.64 5.09
CA GLN A 127 -28.09 -32.89 3.63
C GLN A 127 -26.72 -32.65 2.98
N ARG A 128 -25.76 -32.05 3.70
CA ARG A 128 -24.42 -31.71 3.19
C ARG A 128 -23.49 -32.92 3.35
N ARG A 129 -22.76 -33.28 2.28
CA ARG A 129 -21.69 -34.29 2.35
C ARG A 129 -20.55 -33.71 3.20
N ASP A 130 -20.03 -34.50 4.14
CA ASP A 130 -18.89 -34.12 4.97
C ASP A 130 -17.57 -34.55 4.30
N ASN A 131 -17.29 -33.94 3.15
CA ASN A 131 -16.11 -34.23 2.33
C ASN A 131 -15.28 -32.97 2.03
N GLN A 132 -15.43 -31.93 2.85
CA GLN A 132 -14.68 -30.70 2.69
C GLN A 132 -13.56 -30.63 3.72
N ILE A 133 -12.34 -30.35 3.27
CA ILE A 133 -11.19 -30.10 4.16
C ILE A 133 -10.63 -28.70 3.90
N GLU A 134 -10.01 -28.11 4.92
CA GLU A 134 -9.21 -26.91 4.76
C GLU A 134 -7.77 -27.31 4.43
N LEU A 135 -7.29 -26.87 3.28
CA LEU A 135 -5.92 -27.08 2.85
C LEU A 135 -5.13 -25.80 3.11
N GLY A 136 -4.12 -25.90 3.96
CA GLY A 136 -3.35 -24.77 4.47
C GLY A 136 -1.91 -24.74 4.00
N HIS A 137 -1.33 -23.55 3.96
CA HIS A 137 0.09 -23.31 3.75
C HIS A 137 0.62 -22.35 4.82
N THR A 138 1.84 -22.60 5.29
CA THR A 138 2.59 -21.66 6.13
C THR A 138 3.83 -21.22 5.38
N GLY A 139 4.11 -19.92 5.44
CA GLY A 139 5.21 -19.32 4.72
C GLY A 139 5.72 -18.06 5.38
N TYR A 140 6.70 -17.43 4.73
CA TYR A 140 7.33 -16.20 5.17
C TYR A 140 7.37 -15.20 4.03
N ILE A 141 7.01 -13.95 4.32
CA ILE A 141 7.09 -12.85 3.38
C ILE A 141 8.33 -12.03 3.74
N PRO A 142 9.41 -12.08 2.94
CA PRO A 142 10.59 -11.28 3.21
C PRO A 142 10.27 -9.79 3.00
N VAL A 143 10.70 -8.96 3.93
CA VAL A 143 10.49 -7.52 3.91
C VAL A 143 11.85 -6.83 4.02
N ASN A 144 12.14 -5.99 3.03
CA ASN A 144 13.24 -5.04 3.05
C ASN A 144 12.84 -3.87 2.15
N MET A 145 12.25 -2.84 2.73
CA MET A 145 11.74 -1.69 1.98
C MET A 145 11.95 -0.38 2.72
N VAL A 146 12.17 0.68 1.95
CA VAL A 146 12.20 2.06 2.45
C VAL A 146 10.77 2.60 2.48
N LEU A 147 10.29 2.93 3.67
CA LEU A 147 8.94 3.47 3.89
C LEU A 147 8.90 4.99 3.76
N LYS A 148 10.00 5.68 4.08
CA LYS A 148 10.07 7.14 4.03
C LYS A 148 11.49 7.68 3.93
N PHE A 149 11.63 8.77 3.18
CA PHE A 149 12.78 9.69 3.24
C PHE A 149 12.39 10.98 3.94
N SER A 150 13.30 11.56 4.72
CA SER A 150 13.05 12.82 5.45
C SER A 150 14.33 13.64 5.60
N VAL A 151 14.26 14.94 5.30
CA VAL A 151 15.32 15.90 5.65
C VAL A 151 15.37 16.17 7.16
N ALA A 152 14.24 15.99 7.86
CA ALA A 152 14.13 16.13 9.31
C ALA A 152 14.35 14.79 10.01
N SER A 153 14.67 14.85 11.31
CA SER A 153 14.76 13.66 12.17
C SER A 153 13.45 12.86 12.17
N LEU A 154 13.56 11.54 12.17
CA LEU A 154 12.40 10.64 12.19
C LEU A 154 11.95 10.34 13.63
N PRO A 155 10.64 10.42 13.93
CA PRO A 155 10.12 10.10 15.25
C PRO A 155 10.30 8.60 15.55
N ASP A 156 10.23 8.22 16.82
CA ASP A 156 10.15 6.80 17.19
C ASP A 156 8.87 6.19 16.64
N TYR A 157 9.02 5.06 15.97
CA TYR A 157 7.96 4.42 15.22
C TYR A 157 8.02 2.91 15.42
N GLN A 158 6.86 2.33 15.67
CA GLN A 158 6.65 0.89 15.72
C GLN A 158 5.53 0.55 14.74
N ILE A 159 5.68 -0.58 14.06
CA ILE A 159 4.62 -1.09 13.19
C ILE A 159 3.65 -1.89 14.05
N GLU A 160 2.38 -1.50 13.98
CA GLU A 160 1.28 -2.24 14.58
C GLU A 160 0.38 -2.85 13.50
N GLU A 161 -0.53 -3.74 13.89
CA GLU A 161 -1.48 -4.37 12.96
C GLU A 161 -2.33 -3.36 12.19
N LYS A 162 -2.70 -2.24 12.82
CA LYS A 162 -3.45 -1.13 12.18
C LYS A 162 -2.68 -0.44 11.05
N ASN A 163 -1.36 -0.63 10.99
CA ASN A 163 -0.51 -0.12 9.92
C ASN A 163 -0.45 -1.06 8.72
N ILE A 164 -1.11 -2.22 8.78
CA ILE A 164 -1.04 -3.23 7.74
C ILE A 164 -2.42 -3.45 7.15
N VAL A 165 -2.51 -3.36 5.82
CA VAL A 165 -3.71 -3.70 5.06
C VAL A 165 -3.40 -4.82 4.10
N ILE A 166 -4.26 -5.84 4.09
CA ILE A 166 -4.24 -6.92 3.11
C ILE A 166 -5.36 -6.62 2.12
N SER A 167 -4.99 -6.34 0.87
CA SER A 167 -5.96 -5.88 -0.14
C SER A 167 -6.32 -6.97 -1.15
N VAL A 168 -5.36 -7.80 -1.53
CA VAL A 168 -5.55 -8.88 -2.50
C VAL A 168 -5.25 -10.19 -1.79
N LEU A 169 -6.22 -11.10 -1.73
CA LEU A 169 -6.01 -12.49 -1.29
C LEU A 169 -6.79 -13.40 -2.23
N ASP A 170 -6.09 -13.80 -3.30
CA ASP A 170 -6.63 -14.66 -4.33
C ASP A 170 -6.13 -16.09 -4.19
N VAL A 171 -7.00 -17.01 -4.61
CA VAL A 171 -6.71 -18.43 -4.65
C VAL A 171 -7.09 -18.91 -6.03
N VAL A 172 -6.09 -19.33 -6.81
CA VAL A 172 -6.28 -19.78 -8.18
C VAL A 172 -5.83 -21.23 -8.28
N PRO A 173 -6.66 -22.15 -8.79
CA PRO A 173 -6.22 -23.49 -9.11
C PRO A 173 -5.25 -23.44 -10.30
N VAL A 174 -4.09 -24.08 -10.15
CA VAL A 174 -3.04 -24.18 -11.17
C VAL A 174 -2.81 -25.66 -11.46
N GLN A 175 -2.79 -26.03 -12.75
CA GLN A 175 -2.47 -27.39 -13.17
C GLN A 175 -1.06 -27.40 -13.77
N GLU A 176 -0.19 -28.23 -13.21
CA GLU A 176 1.16 -28.42 -13.71
C GLU A 176 1.39 -29.92 -13.92
N GLN A 177 1.56 -30.31 -15.20
CA GLN A 177 1.61 -31.71 -15.63
C GLN A 177 0.36 -32.49 -15.17
N ALA A 178 0.54 -33.54 -14.36
CA ALA A 178 -0.52 -34.36 -13.79
C ALA A 178 -0.98 -33.90 -12.39
N ASN A 179 -0.37 -32.84 -11.84
CA ASN A 179 -0.62 -32.39 -10.48
C ASN A 179 -1.51 -31.15 -10.46
N GLN A 180 -2.33 -31.03 -9.42
CA GLN A 180 -3.17 -29.87 -9.15
C GLN A 180 -2.62 -29.11 -7.96
N PHE A 181 -2.56 -27.78 -8.07
CA PHE A 181 -2.08 -26.88 -7.04
C PHE A 181 -3.12 -25.80 -6.78
N LEU A 182 -3.09 -25.23 -5.58
CA LEU A 182 -3.68 -23.93 -5.32
C LEU A 182 -2.54 -22.92 -5.19
N GLN A 183 -2.61 -21.85 -5.98
CA GLN A 183 -1.76 -20.69 -5.84
C GLN A 183 -2.47 -19.65 -5.00
N PHE A 184 -1.87 -19.28 -3.87
CA PHE A 184 -2.28 -18.15 -3.06
C PHE A 184 -1.45 -16.94 -3.44
N THR A 185 -2.10 -15.84 -3.78
CA THR A 185 -1.43 -14.57 -4.06
C THR A 185 -2.03 -13.45 -3.24
N GLY A 186 -1.19 -12.55 -2.77
CA GLY A 186 -1.70 -11.35 -2.13
C GLY A 186 -0.71 -10.23 -1.94
N THR A 187 -1.25 -9.10 -1.51
CA THR A 187 -0.49 -7.86 -1.29
C THR A 187 -0.72 -7.37 0.13
N LEU A 188 0.39 -7.15 0.85
CA LEU A 188 0.43 -6.48 2.14
C LEU A 188 0.94 -5.06 1.94
N THR A 189 0.20 -4.08 2.44
CA THR A 189 0.55 -2.66 2.34
C THR A 189 0.73 -2.05 3.72
N PHE A 190 1.88 -1.42 3.94
CA PHE A 190 2.20 -0.58 5.08
C PHE A 190 1.56 0.81 4.90
N GLN A 191 0.82 1.25 5.91
CA GLN A 191 0.03 2.50 5.90
C GLN A 191 0.24 3.29 7.20
N ASN A 192 -0.13 4.56 7.15
CA ASN A 192 0.00 5.49 8.28
C ASN A 192 1.46 5.59 8.77
N ILE A 193 2.39 5.71 7.83
CA ILE A 193 3.82 5.95 8.09
C ILE A 193 3.99 7.42 8.50
N PRO A 194 4.67 7.71 9.63
CA PRO A 194 4.81 9.07 10.17
C PRO A 194 5.68 9.95 9.27
#